data_AF-A0A2J8WNQ8-F1
#
_entry.id   AF-A0A2J8WNQ8-F1
#
_cell.length_a   1.000
_cell.length_b   1.000
_cell.length_c   1.000
_cell.angle_alpha   90.00
_cell.angle_beta   90.00
_cell.angle_gamma   90.00
#
_symmetry.space_group_name_H-M   'P 1'
#
loop_
_entity.id
_entity.type
_entity.pdbx_description
1 polymer ?
#
loop_
_entity_poly.entity_id
_entity_poly.type
_entity_poly.pdbx_seq_one_letter_code
_entity_poly.pdbx_strand_id
1 'polypeptide(L)'
;MAQDSVDLSCDYQFWMQKLSIWDQASTLETQQDTCLHLAQFQEFLRKMYEALKEMDSNTVLERFPTIGQLLAKACWNPFILAYDESQKILIWCLCCLINKEPQNSGQSKLNSWIQGVLSHILSALRFDKEVALFTQGLGYAPIDYYPGLL
;
A
#
# COMPACT_ATOMS: atom_id res chain seq x y z
N MET A 1 4.79 -5.06 -23.94
CA MET A 1 3.43 -4.50 -23.85
C MET A 1 2.39 -5.56 -23.45
N ALA A 2 2.15 -6.65 -24.19
CA ALA A 2 1.19 -7.68 -23.75
C ALA A 2 1.70 -8.56 -22.58
N GLN A 3 2.99 -8.95 -22.59
CA GLN A 3 3.59 -9.80 -21.55
C GLN A 3 3.57 -9.13 -20.17
N ASP A 4 4.01 -7.86 -20.10
CA ASP A 4 4.04 -7.05 -18.88
C ASP A 4 2.62 -6.83 -18.30
N SER A 5 1.62 -6.87 -19.18
CA SER A 5 0.23 -6.66 -18.80
C SER A 5 -0.42 -7.87 -18.12
N VAL A 6 -0.03 -9.07 -18.56
CA VAL A 6 -0.49 -10.36 -18.01
C VAL A 6 0.23 -10.64 -16.68
N ASP A 7 1.53 -10.35 -16.62
CA ASP A 7 2.35 -10.46 -15.40
C ASP A 7 1.72 -9.68 -14.23
N LEU A 8 1.33 -8.42 -14.48
CA LEU A 8 0.73 -7.55 -13.47
C LEU A 8 -0.63 -8.04 -12.95
N SER A 9 -1.43 -8.71 -13.78
CA SER A 9 -2.75 -9.23 -13.36
C SER A 9 -2.61 -10.45 -12.46
N CYS A 10 -1.67 -11.35 -12.76
CA CYS A 10 -1.34 -12.48 -11.91
C CYS A 10 -0.74 -12.00 -10.57
N ASP A 11 0.23 -11.08 -10.61
CA ASP A 11 0.81 -10.45 -9.43
C ASP A 11 -0.28 -9.79 -8.58
N TYR A 12 -1.21 -9.07 -9.20
CA TYR A 12 -2.32 -8.40 -8.52
C TYR A 12 -3.17 -9.39 -7.71
N GLN A 13 -3.56 -10.53 -8.29
CA GLN A 13 -4.36 -11.53 -7.58
C GLN A 13 -3.58 -12.17 -6.43
N PHE A 14 -2.30 -12.47 -6.65
CA PHE A 14 -1.42 -13.01 -5.61
C PHE A 14 -1.32 -12.05 -4.41
N TRP A 15 -1.04 -10.77 -4.67
CA TRP A 15 -0.90 -9.77 -3.60
C TRP A 15 -2.20 -9.47 -2.90
N MET A 16 -3.33 -9.50 -3.61
CA MET A 16 -4.64 -9.34 -2.99
C MET A 16 -4.95 -10.46 -1.99
N GLN A 17 -4.57 -11.71 -2.32
CA GLN A 17 -4.68 -12.84 -1.40
C GLN A 17 -3.74 -12.70 -0.20
N LYS A 18 -2.46 -12.37 -0.43
CA LYS A 18 -1.48 -12.14 0.64
C LYS A 18 -1.92 -11.04 1.61
N LEU A 19 -2.36 -9.88 1.10
CA LEU A 19 -2.87 -8.78 1.92
C LEU A 19 -4.09 -9.19 2.74
N SER A 20 -4.92 -10.10 2.25
CA SER A 20 -6.08 -10.61 3.02
C SER A 20 -5.66 -11.44 4.23
N ILE A 21 -4.50 -12.10 4.17
CA ILE A 21 -3.89 -12.80 5.31
C ILE A 21 -3.26 -11.79 6.27
N TRP A 22 -2.61 -10.75 5.74
CA TRP A 22 -1.94 -9.71 6.53
C TRP A 22 -2.87 -8.68 7.17
N ASP A 23 -4.14 -8.61 6.73
CA ASP A 23 -5.18 -7.71 7.26
C ASP A 23 -5.40 -7.87 8.78
N GLN A 24 -4.91 -8.98 9.35
CA GLN A 24 -4.97 -9.29 10.79
C GLN A 24 -3.57 -9.51 11.40
N ALA A 25 -2.51 -8.79 10.96
CA ALA A 25 -1.09 -8.92 11.37
C ALA A 25 -0.77 -8.81 12.90
N SER A 26 -1.51 -9.58 13.68
CA SER A 26 -1.57 -9.67 15.14
C SER A 26 -0.77 -10.87 15.65
N THR A 27 -0.45 -11.82 14.77
CA THR A 27 0.39 -12.97 15.09
C THR A 27 1.83 -12.72 14.62
N LEU A 28 2.81 -13.20 15.37
CA LEU A 28 4.22 -13.07 14.99
C LEU A 28 4.52 -13.69 13.62
N GLU A 29 3.85 -14.80 13.28
CA GLU A 29 4.00 -15.47 11.99
C GLU A 29 3.57 -14.58 10.82
N THR A 30 2.43 -13.89 10.94
CA THR A 30 1.95 -12.97 9.89
C THR A 30 2.84 -11.73 9.77
N GLN A 31 3.40 -11.26 10.87
CA GLN A 31 4.36 -10.15 10.87
C GLN A 31 5.66 -10.54 10.16
N GLN A 32 6.21 -11.72 10.47
CA GLN A 32 7.41 -12.24 9.81
C GLN A 32 7.18 -12.50 8.31
N ASP A 33 6.05 -13.10 7.94
CA ASP A 33 5.69 -13.29 6.53
C ASP A 33 5.54 -11.96 5.79
N THR A 34 4.95 -10.94 6.44
CA THR A 34 4.88 -9.58 5.87
C THR A 34 6.29 -9.07 5.62
N CYS A 35 7.15 -9.04 6.64
CA CYS A 35 8.52 -8.54 6.54
C CYS A 35 9.34 -9.22 5.44
N LEU A 36 9.18 -10.54 5.26
CA LEU A 36 9.87 -11.32 4.24
C LEU A 36 9.49 -10.89 2.80
N HIS A 37 8.25 -10.43 2.60
CA HIS A 37 7.72 -10.10 1.28
C HIS A 37 7.69 -8.59 0.97
N LEU A 38 8.06 -7.72 1.91
CA LEU A 38 7.96 -6.26 1.77
C LEU A 38 8.66 -5.72 0.51
N ALA A 39 9.89 -6.16 0.24
CA ALA A 39 10.65 -5.72 -0.93
C ALA A 39 9.94 -6.07 -2.25
N GLN A 40 9.42 -7.29 -2.35
CA GLN A 40 8.69 -7.75 -3.52
C GLN A 40 7.36 -7.01 -3.68
N PHE A 41 6.67 -6.75 -2.56
CA PHE A 41 5.42 -6.01 -2.58
C PHE A 41 5.63 -4.54 -2.98
N GLN A 42 6.73 -3.90 -2.53
CA GLN A 42 7.08 -2.55 -2.94
C GLN A 42 7.31 -2.46 -4.45
N GLU A 43 8.03 -3.42 -5.03
CA GLU A 43 8.26 -3.46 -6.48
C GLU A 43 6.95 -3.69 -7.26
N PHE A 44 6.04 -4.52 -6.74
CA PHE A 44 4.70 -4.61 -7.28
C PHE A 44 3.94 -3.28 -7.19
N LEU A 45 3.99 -2.58 -6.05
CA LEU A 45 3.36 -1.27 -5.91
C LEU A 45 3.93 -0.26 -6.93
N ARG A 46 5.23 -0.32 -7.20
CA ARG A 46 5.88 0.52 -8.22
C ARG A 46 5.34 0.20 -9.62
N LYS A 47 5.28 -1.08 -10.00
CA LYS A 47 4.67 -1.52 -11.28
C LYS A 47 3.20 -1.07 -11.38
N MET A 48 2.45 -1.17 -10.28
CA MET A 48 1.06 -0.73 -10.21
C MET A 48 0.94 0.78 -10.39
N TYR A 49 1.79 1.58 -9.75
CA TYR A 49 1.80 3.02 -9.92
C TYR A 49 2.03 3.41 -11.39
N GLU A 50 3.04 2.84 -12.04
CA GLU A 50 3.32 3.10 -13.46
C GLU A 50 2.12 2.73 -14.35
N ALA A 51 1.44 1.61 -14.06
CA ALA A 51 0.23 1.24 -14.77
C ALA A 51 -0.93 2.22 -14.53
N LEU A 52 -1.15 2.66 -13.29
CA LEU A 52 -2.23 3.58 -12.93
C LEU A 52 -2.03 4.98 -13.50
N LYS A 53 -0.79 5.44 -13.63
CA LYS A 53 -0.45 6.76 -14.18
C LYS A 53 -0.83 6.89 -15.66
N GLU A 54 -0.72 5.81 -16.42
CA GLU A 54 -0.95 5.80 -17.87
C GLU A 54 -2.40 5.45 -18.24
N MET A 55 -3.21 4.96 -17.30
CA MET A 55 -4.60 4.55 -17.54
C MET A 55 -5.60 5.62 -17.10
N ASP A 56 -6.71 5.76 -17.83
CA ASP A 56 -7.85 6.52 -17.34
C ASP A 56 -8.62 5.74 -16.27
N SER A 57 -9.40 6.45 -15.46
CA SER A 57 -10.08 5.86 -14.30
C SER A 57 -11.06 4.74 -14.64
N ASN A 58 -11.68 4.73 -15.83
CA ASN A 58 -12.60 3.64 -16.21
C ASN A 58 -11.80 2.37 -16.55
N THR A 59 -10.72 2.51 -17.33
CA THR A 59 -9.82 1.39 -17.67
C THR A 59 -9.21 0.76 -16.42
N VAL A 60 -8.85 1.56 -15.42
CA VAL A 60 -8.33 1.06 -14.14
C VAL A 60 -9.36 0.17 -13.43
N LEU A 61 -10.62 0.60 -13.36
CA LEU A 61 -11.67 -0.14 -12.65
C LEU A 61 -12.08 -1.42 -13.39
N GLU A 62 -12.00 -1.44 -14.72
CA GLU A 62 -12.23 -2.65 -15.50
C GLU A 62 -11.13 -3.69 -15.27
N ARG A 63 -9.87 -3.24 -15.24
CA ARG A 63 -8.70 -4.12 -15.12
C ARG A 63 -8.40 -4.55 -13.69
N PHE A 64 -8.65 -3.67 -12.73
CA PHE A 64 -8.38 -3.86 -11.30
C PHE A 64 -9.61 -3.46 -10.48
N PRO A 65 -10.71 -4.22 -10.55
CA PRO A 65 -11.99 -3.85 -9.93
C PRO A 65 -11.91 -3.70 -8.41
N THR A 66 -10.94 -4.34 -7.76
CA THR A 66 -10.73 -4.29 -6.30
C THR A 66 -9.54 -3.42 -5.89
N ILE A 67 -9.04 -2.54 -6.77
CA ILE A 67 -7.81 -1.76 -6.50
C ILE A 67 -7.92 -0.91 -5.23
N GLY A 68 -9.10 -0.35 -4.97
CA GLY A 68 -9.36 0.38 -3.73
C GLY A 68 -9.18 -0.51 -2.49
N GLN A 69 -9.62 -1.77 -2.54
CA GLN A 69 -9.44 -2.71 -1.42
C GLN A 69 -7.97 -3.07 -1.24
N LEU A 70 -7.24 -3.32 -2.33
CA LEU A 70 -5.80 -3.58 -2.28
C LEU A 70 -5.06 -2.44 -1.58
N LEU A 71 -5.28 -1.21 -2.04
CA LEU A 71 -4.63 -0.03 -1.47
C LEU A 71 -5.08 0.21 -0.03
N ALA A 72 -6.35 -0.02 0.31
CA ALA A 72 -6.84 0.11 1.69
C ALA A 72 -6.07 -0.81 2.64
N LYS A 73 -5.98 -2.10 2.31
CA LYS A 73 -5.28 -3.10 3.12
C LYS A 73 -3.81 -2.76 3.27
N ALA A 74 -3.16 -2.36 2.17
CA ALA A 74 -1.76 -1.97 2.19
C ALA A 74 -1.51 -0.75 3.07
N CYS A 75 -2.39 0.26 3.01
CA CYS A 75 -2.25 1.47 3.81
C CYS A 75 -2.49 1.22 5.30
N TRP A 76 -3.28 0.20 5.65
CA TRP A 76 -3.62 -0.12 7.06
C TRP A 76 -2.63 -1.11 7.68
N ASN A 77 -1.66 -1.61 6.90
CA ASN A 77 -0.61 -2.47 7.41
C ASN A 77 0.61 -1.63 7.83
N PRO A 78 1.00 -1.67 9.12
CA PRO A 78 2.05 -0.81 9.64
C PRO A 78 3.44 -1.16 9.09
N PHE A 79 3.70 -2.45 8.81
CA PHE A 79 4.97 -2.90 8.24
C PHE A 79 5.15 -2.39 6.81
N ILE A 80 4.07 -2.35 6.03
CA ILE A 80 4.09 -1.80 4.67
C ILE A 80 4.34 -0.29 4.73
N LEU A 81 3.65 0.44 5.61
CA LEU A 81 3.84 1.89 5.75
C LEU A 81 5.25 2.27 6.22
N ALA A 82 5.85 1.48 7.12
CA ALA A 82 7.19 1.72 7.65
C ALA A 82 8.32 1.32 6.68
N TYR A 83 8.01 0.59 5.60
CA TYR A 83 9.02 0.07 4.69
C TYR A 83 9.40 1.05 3.58
N ASP A 84 10.59 1.66 3.74
CA ASP A 84 11.29 2.42 2.70
C ASP A 84 10.35 3.42 1.96
N GLU A 85 10.26 3.37 0.63
CA GLU A 85 9.45 4.29 -0.17
C GLU A 85 7.99 3.81 -0.36
N SER A 86 7.58 2.70 0.26
CA SER A 86 6.27 2.07 -0.01
C SER A 86 5.10 3.02 0.25
N GLN A 87 5.20 3.80 1.32
CA GLN A 87 4.20 4.80 1.66
C GLN A 87 4.06 5.89 0.59
N LYS A 88 5.17 6.37 0.04
CA LYS A 88 5.14 7.37 -1.04
C LYS A 88 4.49 6.80 -2.29
N ILE A 89 4.83 5.56 -2.63
CA ILE A 89 4.22 4.86 -3.77
C ILE A 89 2.71 4.67 -3.54
N LEU A 90 2.27 4.29 -2.33
CA LEU A 90 0.85 4.18 -1.98
C LEU A 90 0.11 5.52 -2.13
N ILE A 91 0.71 6.62 -1.65
CA ILE A 91 0.15 7.96 -1.84
C ILE A 91 0.00 8.28 -3.33
N TRP A 92 1.02 7.97 -4.15
CA TRP A 92 0.95 8.20 -5.59
C TRP A 92 -0.14 7.36 -6.27
N CYS A 93 -0.24 6.07 -5.95
CA CYS A 93 -1.32 5.19 -6.43
C CYS A 93 -2.71 5.74 -6.07
N LEU A 94 -2.90 6.16 -4.82
CA LEU A 94 -4.17 6.76 -4.36
C LEU A 94 -4.50 8.04 -5.13
N CYS A 95 -3.50 8.90 -5.36
CA CYS A 95 -3.68 10.13 -6.14
C CYS A 95 -4.08 9.87 -7.59
N CYS A 96 -3.59 8.79 -8.23
CA CYS A 96 -4.01 8.39 -9.57
C CYS A 96 -5.51 8.03 -9.64
N LEU A 97 -6.12 7.59 -8.54
CA LEU A 97 -7.53 7.22 -8.49
C LEU A 97 -8.47 8.41 -8.24
N ILE A 98 -7.94 9.60 -7.91
CA ILE A 98 -8.75 10.79 -7.66
C ILE A 98 -9.30 11.34 -8.97
N ASN A 99 -10.62 11.41 -9.07
CA ASN A 99 -11.28 12.05 -10.19
C ASN A 99 -11.26 13.58 -9.98
N LYS A 100 -10.55 14.32 -10.84
CA LYS A 100 -10.46 15.80 -10.72
C LYS A 100 -11.81 16.49 -10.87
N GLU A 101 -12.68 15.93 -11.72
CA GLU A 101 -14.02 16.44 -11.99
C GLU A 101 -15.03 15.30 -11.82
N PRO A 102 -15.47 15.00 -10.58
CA PRO A 102 -16.40 13.91 -10.34
C PRO A 102 -17.77 14.23 -10.95
N GLN A 103 -18.17 13.44 -11.96
CA GLN A 103 -19.41 13.62 -12.71
C GLN A 103 -20.60 12.92 -12.05
N ASN A 104 -20.36 12.06 -11.05
CA ASN A 104 -21.40 11.33 -10.35
C ASN A 104 -21.08 11.16 -8.86
N SER A 105 -22.11 10.81 -8.09
CA SER A 105 -22.00 10.62 -6.64
C SER A 105 -21.06 9.47 -6.24
N GLY A 106 -20.85 8.49 -7.11
CA GLY A 106 -19.88 7.41 -6.91
C GLY A 106 -18.44 7.91 -6.92
N GLN A 107 -18.08 8.73 -7.91
CA GLN A 107 -16.75 9.34 -8.03
C GLN A 107 -16.47 10.30 -6.86
N SER A 108 -17.45 11.10 -6.44
CA SER A 108 -17.30 11.96 -5.25
C SER A 108 -17.09 11.16 -3.96
N LYS A 109 -17.81 10.04 -3.79
CA LYS A 109 -17.60 9.13 -2.65
C LYS A 109 -16.22 8.49 -2.68
N LEU A 110 -15.76 8.06 -3.85
CA LEU A 110 -14.43 7.50 -4.02
C LEU A 110 -13.35 8.52 -3.64
N ASN A 111 -13.45 9.76 -4.13
CA ASN A 111 -12.53 10.84 -3.78
C ASN A 111 -12.52 11.12 -2.27
N SER A 112 -13.69 11.18 -1.65
CA SER A 112 -13.81 11.39 -0.21
C SER A 112 -13.16 10.26 0.59
N TRP A 113 -13.36 9.00 0.16
CA TRP A 113 -12.70 7.85 0.75
C TRP A 113 -11.17 7.92 0.58
N ILE A 114 -10.67 8.23 -0.62
CA ILE A 114 -9.22 8.40 -0.88
C ILE A 114 -8.63 9.47 0.03
N GLN A 115 -9.30 10.62 0.17
CA GLN A 115 -8.86 11.69 1.08
C GLN A 115 -8.77 11.22 2.53
N GLY A 116 -9.73 10.40 2.99
CA GLY A 116 -9.68 9.78 4.30
C GLY A 116 -8.47 8.85 4.48
N VAL A 117 -8.17 8.03 3.46
CA VAL A 117 -7.00 7.14 3.47
C VAL A 117 -5.70 7.93 3.48
N LEU A 118 -5.58 8.96 2.62
CA LEU A 118 -4.41 9.84 2.60
C LEU A 118 -4.19 10.53 3.96
N SER A 119 -5.27 11.02 4.58
CA SER A 119 -5.21 11.64 5.91
C SER A 119 -4.67 10.67 6.97
N HIS A 120 -5.10 9.40 6.93
CA HIS A 120 -4.56 8.37 7.82
C HIS A 120 -3.06 8.14 7.61
N ILE A 121 -2.63 7.96 6.36
CA ILE A 121 -1.20 7.76 6.03
C ILE A 121 -0.36 8.93 6.53
N LEU A 122 -0.83 10.16 6.28
CA LEU A 122 -0.14 11.39 6.71
C LEU A 122 -0.15 11.58 8.23
N SER A 123 -1.12 10.99 8.94
CA SER A 123 -1.17 10.99 10.40
C SER A 123 -0.21 9.95 10.99
N ALA A 124 -0.12 8.77 10.36
CA ALA A 124 0.84 7.73 10.73
C ALA A 124 2.30 8.20 10.57
N LEU A 125 2.59 9.04 9.57
CA LEU A 125 3.89 9.71 9.39
C LEU A 125 4.36 10.51 10.61
N ARG A 126 3.43 10.97 11.45
CA ARG A 126 3.76 11.83 12.59
C ARG A 126 4.14 11.07 13.86
N PHE A 127 4.20 9.73 13.85
CA PHE A 127 4.41 8.95 15.08
C PHE A 127 5.45 7.82 14.96
N ASP A 128 6.36 7.79 15.94
CA ASP A 128 7.35 6.72 16.23
C ASP A 128 6.74 5.30 16.43
N LYS A 129 5.41 5.19 16.56
CA LYS A 129 4.73 3.94 16.92
C LYS A 129 4.81 2.86 15.83
N GLU A 130 4.73 3.26 14.56
CA GLU A 130 4.80 2.29 13.45
C GLU A 130 6.22 1.77 13.24
N VAL A 131 7.22 2.64 13.47
CA VAL A 131 8.64 2.26 13.48
C VAL A 131 8.94 1.31 14.64
N ALA A 132 8.34 1.52 15.81
CA ALA A 132 8.46 0.63 16.96
C ALA A 132 7.83 -0.76 16.69
N LEU A 133 6.67 -0.82 16.02
CA LEU A 133 6.04 -2.10 15.63
C LEU A 133 6.83 -2.82 14.53
N PHE A 134 7.38 -2.06 13.58
CA PHE A 134 8.26 -2.60 12.53
C PHE A 134 9.54 -3.22 13.10
N THR A 135 10.24 -2.49 13.97
CA THR A 135 11.46 -2.98 14.64
C THR A 135 11.18 -4.20 15.52
N GLN A 136 10.05 -4.21 16.23
CA GLN A 136 9.60 -5.37 17.00
C GLN A 136 9.33 -6.60 16.12
N GLY A 137 8.62 -6.45 14.98
CA GLY A 137 8.34 -7.57 14.09
C GLY A 137 9.58 -8.13 13.38
N LEU A 138 10.63 -7.30 13.22
CA LEU A 138 11.95 -7.74 12.76
C LEU A 138 12.79 -8.42 13.86
N GLY A 139 12.32 -8.44 15.11
CA GLY A 139 13.01 -9.05 16.25
C GLY A 139 14.14 -8.19 16.85
N TYR A 140 14.21 -6.91 16.49
CA TYR A 140 15.18 -5.98 17.06
C TYR A 140 14.62 -5.28 18.30
N ALA A 141 15.49 -4.98 19.29
CA ALA A 141 15.08 -4.13 20.40
C ALA A 141 15.05 -2.66 19.92
N PRO A 142 14.14 -1.80 20.44
CA PRO A 142 14.05 -0.40 20.03
C PRO A 142 15.36 0.41 20.15
N ILE A 143 16.32 -0.10 20.92
CA ILE A 143 17.62 0.53 21.17
C ILE A 143 18.66 0.28 20.06
N ASP A 144 18.42 -0.70 19.18
CA ASP A 144 19.41 -1.12 18.18
C ASP A 144 19.43 -0.23 16.93
N TYR A 145 18.47 0.70 16.78
CA TYR A 145 18.36 1.58 15.60
C TYR A 145 18.89 3.01 15.80
N TYR A 146 19.37 3.36 16.99
CA TYR A 146 20.02 4.66 17.24
C TYR A 146 21.51 4.53 17.62
N PRO A 147 22.41 4.19 16.67
CA PRO A 147 23.83 4.49 16.83
C PRO A 147 24.22 5.82 16.16
N GLY A 148 23.27 6.69 15.79
CA GLY A 148 23.52 7.80 14.87
C GLY A 148 22.93 9.18 15.20
N LEU A 149 22.34 9.40 16.36
CA LEU A 149 22.00 10.74 16.83
C LEU A 149 22.47 10.88 18.28
N LEU A 150 23.60 11.57 18.41
CA LEU A 150 24.10 12.22 19.62
C LEU A 150 23.01 13.06 20.29
#